data_AF-A0A3D4ZWB3-F1
#
_entry.id   AF-A0A3D4ZWB3-F1
#
_cell.length_a   1.000
_cell.length_b   1.000
_cell.length_c   1.000
_cell.angle_alpha   90.00
_cell.angle_beta   90.00
_cell.angle_gamma   90.00
#
_symmetry.space_group_name_H-M   'P 1'
#
loop_
_entity.id
_entity.type
_entity.pdbx_description
1 polymer ?
#
loop_
_entity_poly.entity_id
_entity_poly.type
_entity_poly.pdbx_seq_one_letter_code
_entity_poly.pdbx_strand_id
1 'polypeptide(L)'
;MADTQASPAATRLIAELLVYDIERYEKAFGAGDACLHIHHFWQMDIYLDCLCTVLTDQERYPCASGTAALIPPLTWHNYELEAGHRRVTFKFTLAASFSGLQMRGMQLTALPHSLVSLACGALGHSPAGAIGANTSAFGA
;
A
#
# COMPACT_ATOMS: atom_id res chain seq x y z
N MET A 1 33.94 4.54 28.13
CA MET A 1 33.43 4.12 26.80
C MET A 1 32.36 3.09 27.05
N ALA A 2 31.09 3.52 27.08
CA ALA A 2 29.97 2.63 27.29
C ALA A 2 29.48 2.15 25.92
N ASP A 3 29.72 0.88 25.62
CA ASP A 3 29.03 0.16 24.56
C ASP A 3 27.53 0.23 24.85
N THR A 4 26.85 1.12 24.14
CA THR A 4 25.39 1.17 24.15
C THR A 4 24.93 0.08 23.18
N GLN A 5 24.95 -1.17 23.65
CA GLN A 5 24.22 -2.24 22.99
C GLN A 5 22.78 -1.77 22.83
N ALA A 6 22.36 -1.55 21.59
CA ALA A 6 20.96 -1.33 21.26
C ALA A 6 20.16 -2.49 21.88
N SER A 7 19.28 -2.15 22.83
CA SER A 7 18.40 -3.09 23.49
C SER A 7 17.65 -3.94 22.45
N PRO A 8 17.53 -5.27 22.61
CA PRO A 8 16.81 -6.16 21.68
C PRO A 8 15.27 -5.97 21.73
N ALA A 9 14.80 -4.86 22.31
CA ALA A 9 13.40 -4.47 22.39
C ALA A 9 12.85 -3.87 21.09
N ALA A 10 13.32 -4.32 19.92
CA ALA A 10 12.54 -4.19 18.70
C ALA A 10 11.39 -5.22 18.74
N THR A 11 10.45 -4.91 19.62
CA THR A 11 9.00 -5.08 19.50
C THR A 11 8.56 -5.98 18.34
N ARG A 12 8.27 -7.26 18.60
CA ARG A 12 7.46 -8.08 17.70
C ARG A 12 6.03 -7.55 17.72
N LEU A 13 5.78 -6.47 16.98
CA LEU A 13 4.46 -5.83 16.85
C LEU A 13 3.47 -6.76 16.15
N ILE A 14 3.96 -7.48 15.14
CA ILE A 14 3.21 -8.53 14.46
C ILE A 14 3.39 -9.83 15.25
N ALA A 15 2.29 -10.38 15.76
CA ALA A 15 2.29 -11.69 16.40
C ALA A 15 2.38 -12.79 15.35
N GLU A 16 1.61 -12.66 14.28
CA GLU A 16 1.51 -13.64 13.21
C GLU A 16 1.29 -12.95 11.85
N LEU A 17 2.08 -13.33 10.85
CA LEU A 17 1.84 -13.00 9.45
C LEU A 17 1.02 -14.11 8.83
N LEU A 18 -0.21 -13.80 8.42
CA LEU A 18 -1.15 -14.75 7.84
C LEU A 18 -0.96 -14.86 6.33
N VAL A 19 -0.77 -13.72 5.67
CA VAL A 19 -0.58 -13.63 4.22
C VAL A 19 0.42 -12.53 3.89
N TYR A 20 1.26 -12.82 2.92
CA TYR A 20 2.02 -11.86 2.15
C TYR A 20 1.79 -12.17 0.68
N ASP A 21 1.34 -11.19 -0.08
CA ASP A 21 1.13 -11.36 -1.52
C ASP A 21 1.49 -10.08 -2.29
N ILE A 22 1.92 -10.26 -3.54
CA ILE A 22 2.13 -9.17 -4.50
C ILE A 22 1.04 -9.33 -5.56
N GLU A 23 0.02 -8.50 -5.45
CA GLU A 23 -1.16 -8.58 -6.27
C GLU A 23 -1.04 -7.66 -7.50
N ARG A 24 -1.52 -8.16 -8.64
CA ARG A 24 -1.64 -7.40 -9.89
C ARG A 24 -3.03 -7.54 -10.48
N TYR A 25 -3.64 -6.39 -10.78
CA TYR A 25 -4.98 -6.29 -11.33
C TYR A 25 -4.92 -5.70 -12.74
N GLU A 26 -5.05 -6.54 -13.77
CA GLU A 26 -5.00 -6.09 -15.17
C GLU A 26 -6.28 -5.34 -15.60
N LYS A 27 -7.38 -5.50 -14.86
CA LYS A 27 -8.65 -4.83 -15.13
C LYS A 27 -8.87 -3.69 -14.14
N ALA A 28 -9.49 -2.63 -14.64
CA ALA A 28 -10.01 -1.58 -13.78
C ALA A 28 -11.27 -2.07 -13.03
N PHE A 29 -11.48 -1.53 -11.83
CA PHE A 29 -12.71 -1.69 -11.07
C PHE A 29 -13.21 -0.31 -10.68
N GLY A 30 -14.44 0.02 -11.08
CA GLY A 30 -15.12 1.21 -10.60
C GLY A 30 -15.60 1.05 -9.16
N ALA A 31 -16.05 2.14 -8.57
CA ALA A 31 -16.63 2.12 -7.23
C ALA A 31 -17.82 1.16 -7.15
N GLY A 32 -17.68 0.09 -6.34
CA GLY A 32 -18.71 -0.94 -6.16
C GLY A 32 -18.56 -2.17 -7.06
N ASP A 33 -17.63 -2.17 -8.02
CA ASP A 33 -17.38 -3.33 -8.89
C ASP A 33 -16.64 -4.44 -8.15
N ALA A 34 -15.77 -4.07 -7.21
CA ALA A 34 -15.09 -5.01 -6.33
C ALA A 34 -16.01 -5.45 -5.17
N CYS A 35 -15.90 -6.72 -4.78
CA CYS A 35 -16.68 -7.28 -3.68
C CYS A 35 -16.39 -6.56 -2.36
N LEU A 36 -17.45 -6.03 -1.73
CA LEU A 36 -17.40 -5.51 -0.38
C LEU A 36 -17.15 -6.64 0.61
N HIS A 37 -16.09 -6.51 1.42
CA HIS A 37 -15.68 -7.56 2.34
C HIS A 37 -15.16 -7.00 3.67
N ILE A 38 -14.97 -7.91 4.62
CA ILE A 38 -14.54 -7.66 5.99
C ILE A 38 -13.69 -8.84 6.46
N HIS A 39 -12.73 -8.58 7.35
CA HIS A 39 -11.88 -9.59 7.95
C HIS A 39 -11.57 -9.31 9.42
N HIS A 40 -11.21 -10.34 10.18
CA HIS A 40 -10.89 -10.24 11.62
C HIS A 40 -9.39 -10.02 11.91
N PHE A 41 -8.57 -9.83 10.88
CA PHE A 41 -7.14 -9.53 10.97
C PHE A 41 -6.84 -8.08 10.55
N TRP A 42 -5.60 -7.62 10.77
CA TRP A 42 -5.12 -6.36 10.20
C TRP A 42 -4.69 -6.59 8.77
N GLN A 43 -4.96 -5.62 7.90
CA GLN A 43 -4.43 -5.62 6.53
C GLN A 43 -3.61 -4.36 6.30
N MET A 44 -2.45 -4.51 5.67
CA MET A 44 -1.65 -3.40 5.18
C MET A 44 -1.44 -3.56 3.68
N ASP A 45 -1.92 -2.59 2.93
CA ASP A 45 -1.71 -2.52 1.48
C ASP A 45 -0.70 -1.44 1.16
N ILE A 46 0.34 -1.80 0.43
CA ILE A 46 1.33 -0.87 -0.11
C ILE A 46 1.10 -0.78 -1.61
N TYR A 47 0.67 0.40 -2.05
CA TYR A 47 0.37 0.66 -3.45
C TYR A 47 1.65 0.97 -4.22
N LEU A 48 1.91 0.20 -5.28
CA LEU A 48 3.15 0.29 -6.05
C LEU A 48 2.96 1.10 -7.33
N ASP A 49 1.83 0.90 -8.01
CA ASP A 49 1.55 1.52 -9.31
C ASP A 49 0.07 1.93 -9.42
N CYS A 50 -0.19 2.94 -10.25
CA CYS A 50 -1.53 3.47 -10.56
C CYS A 50 -2.27 4.08 -9.36
N LEU A 51 -3.42 4.71 -9.63
CA LEU A 51 -4.31 5.22 -8.59
C LEU A 51 -5.27 4.12 -8.09
N CYS A 52 -5.51 4.14 -6.79
CA CYS A 52 -6.53 3.34 -6.13
C CYS A 52 -7.30 4.22 -5.15
N THR A 53 -8.58 3.95 -4.93
CA THR A 53 -9.32 4.49 -3.79
C THR A 53 -9.87 3.32 -3.00
N VAL A 54 -9.51 3.25 -1.70
CA VAL A 54 -10.16 2.31 -0.79
C VAL A 54 -11.46 2.93 -0.33
N LEU A 55 -12.57 2.22 -0.49
CA LEU A 55 -13.87 2.71 -0.07
C LEU A 55 -14.30 1.92 1.17
N THR A 56 -14.67 2.62 2.23
CA THR A 56 -15.35 2.03 3.38
C THR A 56 -16.82 2.41 3.36
N ASP A 57 -17.58 1.91 4.33
CA ASP A 57 -18.97 2.32 4.58
C ASP A 57 -19.10 3.83 4.88
N GLN A 58 -18.03 4.46 5.35
CA GLN A 58 -18.04 5.83 5.87
C GLN A 58 -17.26 6.82 5.00
N GLU A 59 -16.19 6.38 4.33
CA GLU A 59 -15.21 7.28 3.76
C GLU A 59 -14.51 6.69 2.52
N ARG A 60 -13.89 7.57 1.72
CA ARG A 60 -13.06 7.21 0.57
C ARG A 60 -11.63 7.64 0.84
N TYR A 61 -10.70 6.71 0.66
CA TYR A 61 -9.28 6.90 0.93
C TYR A 61 -8.50 6.84 -0.38
N PRO A 62 -8.22 7.99 -1.02
CA PRO A 62 -7.41 8.02 -2.22
C PRO A 62 -5.98 7.61 -1.90
N CYS A 63 -5.48 6.66 -2.68
CA CYS A 63 -4.18 6.02 -2.50
C CYS A 63 -3.42 6.07 -3.83
N ALA A 64 -2.24 6.67 -3.82
CA ALA A 64 -1.33 6.68 -4.96
C ALA A 64 -0.14 5.75 -4.70
N SER A 65 0.66 5.50 -5.73
CA SER A 65 1.96 4.83 -5.61
C SER A 65 2.76 5.39 -4.42
N GLY A 66 3.28 4.49 -3.59
CA GLY A 66 3.97 4.79 -2.34
C GLY A 66 3.09 5.02 -1.12
N THR A 67 1.78 4.88 -1.25
CA THR A 67 0.88 4.92 -0.08
C THR A 67 0.85 3.54 0.59
N ALA A 68 1.04 3.51 1.92
CA ALA A 68 0.69 2.38 2.76
C ALA A 68 -0.64 2.67 3.45
N ALA A 69 -1.65 1.83 3.20
CA ALA A 69 -2.93 1.87 3.88
C ALA A 69 -3.00 0.76 4.93
N LEU A 70 -3.14 1.13 6.20
CA LEU A 70 -3.38 0.21 7.30
C LEU A 70 -4.88 0.16 7.59
N ILE A 71 -5.47 -1.00 7.34
CA ILE A 71 -6.90 -1.29 7.48
C ILE A 71 -7.10 -2.09 8.77
N PRO A 72 -7.82 -1.54 9.77
CA PRO A 72 -8.13 -2.25 10.99
C PRO A 72 -9.01 -3.48 10.76
N PRO A 73 -8.93 -4.49 11.66
CA PRO A 73 -9.90 -5.57 11.71
C PRO A 73 -11.33 -5.02 11.77
N LEU A 74 -12.26 -5.78 11.20
CA LEU A 74 -13.69 -5.48 11.19
C LEU A 74 -14.06 -4.19 10.46
N THR A 75 -13.18 -3.70 9.57
CA THR A 75 -13.49 -2.59 8.66
C THR A 75 -14.09 -3.15 7.36
N TRP A 76 -15.34 -2.79 7.06
CA TRP A 76 -15.92 -3.05 5.74
C TRP A 76 -15.23 -2.19 4.69
N HIS A 77 -14.71 -2.83 3.65
CA HIS A 77 -14.07 -2.08 2.57
C HIS A 77 -14.11 -2.81 1.22
N ASN A 78 -13.99 -2.04 0.15
CA ASN A 78 -13.67 -2.51 -1.19
C ASN A 78 -12.73 -1.50 -1.87
N TYR A 79 -12.51 -1.67 -3.17
CA TYR A 79 -11.56 -0.88 -3.91
C TYR A 79 -12.13 -0.39 -5.24
N GLU A 80 -11.73 0.82 -5.61
CA GLU A 80 -11.75 1.35 -6.96
C GLU A 80 -10.30 1.42 -7.44
N LEU A 81 -9.99 0.80 -8.59
CA LEU A 81 -8.63 0.75 -9.14
C LEU A 81 -8.61 0.98 -10.64
N GLU A 82 -7.53 1.61 -11.09
CA GLU A 82 -7.16 1.65 -12.50
C GLU A 82 -6.63 0.29 -13.00
N ALA A 83 -6.70 0.06 -14.31
CA ALA A 83 -6.13 -1.13 -14.92
C ALA A 83 -4.60 -1.13 -14.81
N GLY A 84 -4.01 -2.30 -14.54
CA GLY A 84 -2.57 -2.46 -14.33
C GLY A 84 -2.11 -2.19 -12.90
N HIS A 85 -3.04 -1.96 -11.97
CA HIS A 85 -2.75 -1.68 -10.57
C HIS A 85 -1.92 -2.80 -9.92
N ARG A 86 -0.93 -2.40 -9.13
CA ARG A 86 -0.06 -3.30 -8.37
C ARG A 86 0.05 -2.87 -6.92
N ARG A 87 0.00 -3.86 -6.03
CA ARG A 87 0.19 -3.64 -4.60
C ARG A 87 0.85 -4.82 -3.91
N VAL A 88 1.41 -4.57 -2.75
CA VAL A 88 1.81 -5.60 -1.79
C VAL A 88 0.80 -5.61 -0.67
N THR A 89 0.21 -6.77 -0.35
CA THR A 89 -0.70 -6.90 0.80
C THR A 89 -0.05 -7.74 1.89
N PHE A 90 -0.22 -7.30 3.13
CA PHE A 90 0.12 -8.04 4.33
C PHE A 90 -1.14 -8.23 5.16
N LYS A 91 -1.43 -9.47 5.55
CA LYS A 91 -2.52 -9.78 6.48
C LYS A 91 -1.90 -10.38 7.73
N PHE A 92 -2.21 -9.82 8.89
CA PHE A 92 -1.50 -10.17 10.12
C PHE A 92 -2.33 -9.94 11.37
N THR A 93 -1.91 -10.55 12.48
CA THR A 93 -2.40 -10.23 13.82
C THR A 93 -1.34 -9.41 14.56
N LEU A 94 -1.77 -8.44 15.35
CA LEU A 94 -0.88 -7.70 16.24
C LEU A 94 -0.66 -8.49 17.52
N ALA A 95 0.54 -8.38 18.11
CA ALA A 95 0.79 -8.82 19.47
C ALA A 95 -0.13 -8.04 20.42
N ALA A 96 -0.83 -8.78 21.29
CA ALA A 96 -1.87 -8.28 22.18
C ALA A 96 -1.43 -7.19 23.19
N SER A 97 -0.15 -6.84 23.20
CA SER A 97 0.46 -5.83 24.08
C SER A 97 0.41 -4.40 23.57
N PHE A 98 -0.23 -4.09 22.42
CA PHE A 98 -0.43 -2.70 22.00
C PHE A 98 -1.71 -2.09 22.61
N SER A 99 -1.74 -2.05 23.94
CA SER A 99 -2.75 -1.36 24.75
C SER A 99 -2.74 0.13 24.41
N GLY A 100 -3.54 0.56 23.44
CA GLY A 100 -3.61 1.96 23.01
C GLY A 100 -3.77 2.18 21.51
N LEU A 101 -3.67 1.15 20.67
CA LEU A 101 -3.97 1.25 19.25
C LEU A 101 -5.50 1.23 19.04
N GLN A 102 -6.21 2.21 19.59
CA GLN A 102 -7.61 2.47 19.24
C GLN A 102 -7.67 3.22 17.90
N MET A 103 -7.34 2.51 16.83
CA MET A 103 -7.58 3.03 15.49
C MET A 103 -9.05 2.88 15.16
N ARG A 104 -9.76 4.01 15.04
CA ARG A 104 -11.18 4.04 14.69
C ARG A 104 -11.43 3.91 13.19
N GLY A 105 -10.40 4.04 12.36
CA GLY A 105 -10.50 3.98 10.92
C GLY A 105 -9.15 3.70 10.26
N MET A 106 -9.17 3.72 8.92
CA MET A 106 -7.98 3.50 8.11
C MET A 106 -6.91 4.55 8.40
N GLN A 107 -5.64 4.17 8.27
CA GLN A 107 -4.52 5.11 8.29
C GLN A 107 -3.75 5.02 6.99
N LEU A 108 -3.46 6.18 6.41
CA LEU A 108 -2.63 6.30 5.23
C LEU A 108 -1.28 6.88 5.64
N THR A 109 -0.20 6.27 5.17
CA THR A 109 1.16 6.77 5.36
C THR A 109 1.90 6.79 4.03
N ALA A 110 2.52 7.92 3.71
CA ALA A 110 3.41 7.99 2.55
C ALA A 110 4.74 7.31 2.89
N LEU A 111 5.14 6.35 2.05
CA LEU A 111 6.43 5.68 2.15
C LEU A 111 7.52 6.47 1.42
N PRO A 112 8.79 6.34 1.84
CA PRO A 112 9.90 6.91 1.11
C PRO A 112 9.95 6.39 -0.34
N HIS A 113 10.11 7.29 -1.31
CA HIS A 113 10.16 6.95 -2.73
C HIS A 113 11.23 5.89 -3.06
N SER A 114 12.35 5.86 -2.33
CA SER A 114 13.40 4.86 -2.49
C SER A 114 12.92 3.44 -2.18
N LEU A 115 12.07 3.27 -1.16
CA LEU A 115 11.50 1.98 -0.79
C LEU A 115 10.51 1.51 -1.86
N VAL A 116 9.67 2.42 -2.36
CA VAL A 116 8.72 2.15 -3.44
C VAL A 116 9.45 1.76 -4.72
N SER A 117 10.49 2.52 -5.09
CA SER A 117 11.32 2.24 -6.27
C SER A 117 12.03 0.88 -6.17
N LEU A 118 12.51 0.52 -4.98
CA LEU A 118 13.11 -0.79 -4.73
C LEU A 118 12.06 -1.91 -4.90
N ALA A 119 10.85 -1.73 -4.34
CA ALA A 119 9.77 -2.70 -4.40
C ALA A 119 9.18 -2.86 -5.81
N CYS A 120 9.10 -1.78 -6.59
CA CYS A 120 8.73 -1.83 -8.00
C CYS A 120 9.80 -2.52 -8.86
N GLY A 121 10.99 -2.75 -8.30
CA GLY A 121 12.18 -3.16 -9.01
C GLY A 121 12.78 -1.95 -9.71
N ALA A 122 14.03 -1.59 -9.37
CA ALA A 122 14.83 -0.67 -10.15
C ALA A 122 15.18 -1.29 -11.52
N LEU A 123 14.18 -1.42 -12.39
CA LEU A 123 14.32 -1.43 -13.83
C LEU A 123 13.45 -0.28 -14.30
N GLY A 124 14.06 0.90 -14.41
CA GLY A 124 13.35 2.11 -14.77
C GLY A 124 12.66 1.93 -16.10
N HIS A 125 11.33 1.99 -16.11
CA HIS A 125 10.47 2.49 -17.17
C HIS A 125 9.18 2.93 -16.47
N SER A 126 9.18 4.14 -15.91
CA SER A 126 7.92 4.82 -15.63
C SER A 126 7.33 5.22 -16.99
N PRO A 127 6.12 4.76 -17.37
CA PRO A 127 5.52 5.11 -18.66
C PRO A 127 5.13 6.59 -18.76
N ALA A 128 5.30 7.37 -17.70
CA ALA A 128 5.04 8.81 -17.69
C ALA A 128 6.09 9.66 -18.46
N GLY A 129 7.16 9.05 -18.99
CA GLY A 129 8.22 9.76 -19.72
C GLY A 129 8.15 9.71 -21.26
N ALA A 130 7.21 8.96 -21.86
CA ALA A 130 7.19 8.74 -23.32
C ALA A 130 6.27 9.71 -24.10
N ILE A 131 5.74 10.74 -23.46
CA ILE A 131 4.93 11.78 -24.12
C ILE A 131 5.62 13.13 -23.89
N GLY A 132 6.73 13.39 -24.58
CA GLY A 132 7.37 14.71 -24.48
C GLY A 132 8.84 14.81 -24.88
N ALA A 133 9.29 14.14 -25.94
CA ALA A 133 10.59 14.48 -26.55
C ALA A 133 10.69 13.93 -27.98
N ASN A 134 9.96 14.52 -28.93
CA ASN A 134 10.46 14.66 -30.29
C ASN A 134 9.72 15.76 -31.03
N THR A 135 9.91 17.00 -30.57
CA THR A 135 9.78 18.17 -31.43
C THR A 135 11.16 18.59 -31.91
N SER A 136 11.26 18.76 -33.24
CA SER A 136 12.27 19.49 -34.01
C SER A 136 13.72 18.98 -33.99
N ALA A 137 14.12 18.37 -35.12
CA ALA A 137 15.45 18.57 -35.68
C ALA A 137 15.29 19.17 -37.09
N PHE A 138 15.51 20.47 -37.19
CA PHE A 138 15.83 21.18 -38.44
C PHE A 138 17.35 21.03 -38.68
N GLY A 139 17.76 20.82 -39.93
CA GLY A 139 19.07 21.29 -40.42
C GLY A 139 20.01 20.24 -41.04
N ALA A 140 19.84 20.00 -42.35
CA ALA A 140 20.89 20.11 -43.37
C ALA A 140 20.21 20.21 -44.75
#